data_AF-A0A935WK92-F1
#
_entry.id   AF-A0A935WK92-F1
#
_cell.length_a   1.000
_cell.length_b   1.000
_cell.length_c   1.000
_cell.angle_alpha   90.00
_cell.angle_beta   90.00
_cell.angle_gamma   90.00
#
_symmetry.space_group_name_H-M   'P 1'
#
loop_
_entity.id
_entity.type
_entity.pdbx_description
1 polymer ?
#
loop_
_entity_poly.entity_id
_entity_poly.type
_entity_poly.pdbx_seq_one_letter_code
_entity_poly.pdbx_strand_id
1 'polypeptide(L)'
;MQGPWGLNETSLLSPDGQWLYVIRGGYVIRLRTSDGAIVDRIPTPLGWRLLPVLHTSDDGRLLIITDSFNSSSTVQVIELP
;
A
#
# COMPACT_ATOMS: atom_id res chain seq x y z
N MET A 1 3.97 -5.05 14.09
CA MET A 1 3.23 -6.04 14.91
C MET A 1 2.27 -6.76 13.95
N GLN A 2 2.25 -8.09 13.92
CA GLN A 2 1.35 -8.86 13.04
C GLN A 2 -0.02 -9.01 13.71
N GLY A 3 -1.10 -8.88 12.95
CA GLY A 3 -2.46 -9.13 13.44
C GLY A 3 -2.72 -10.62 13.76
N PRO A 4 -3.77 -10.93 14.53
CA PRO A 4 -4.03 -12.27 15.10
C PRO A 4 -4.31 -13.39 14.08
N TRP A 5 -4.24 -13.09 12.78
CA TRP A 5 -4.46 -14.04 11.68
C TRP A 5 -3.23 -14.18 10.75
N GLY A 6 -2.06 -13.64 11.11
CA GLY A 6 -0.85 -13.79 10.30
C GLY A 6 -0.95 -13.19 8.89
N LEU A 7 -1.89 -12.27 8.65
CA LEU A 7 -1.95 -11.54 7.40
C LEU A 7 -0.74 -10.59 7.36
N ASN A 8 0.13 -10.78 6.36
CA ASN A 8 1.18 -9.82 6.06
C ASN A 8 0.52 -8.53 5.60
N GLU A 9 0.37 -7.56 6.52
CA GLU A 9 0.04 -6.20 6.15
C GLU A 9 1.32 -5.58 5.59
N THR A 10 1.38 -5.44 4.27
CA THR A 10 2.48 -4.71 3.65
C THR A 10 2.32 -3.22 3.89
N SER A 11 3.37 -2.62 4.44
CA SER A 11 3.49 -1.18 4.63
C SER A 11 4.74 -0.67 3.94
N LEU A 12 4.68 0.54 3.39
CA LEU A 12 5.77 1.20 2.69
C LEU A 12 5.90 2.64 3.15
N LEU A 13 7.11 3.04 3.55
CA LEU A 13 7.43 4.43 3.84
C LEU A 13 7.76 5.17 2.53
N SER A 14 7.29 6.40 2.37
CA SER A 14 7.67 7.26 1.25
C SER A 14 9.17 7.61 1.29
N PRO A 15 9.80 7.94 0.14
CA PRO A 15 11.24 8.26 0.11
C PRO A 15 11.63 9.44 1.00
N ASP A 16 10.75 10.42 1.14
CA ASP A 16 10.92 11.60 2.01
C ASP A 16 10.58 11.35 3.49
N GLY A 17 10.12 10.14 3.82
CA GLY A 17 9.69 9.72 5.15
C GLY A 17 8.42 10.38 5.67
N GLN A 18 7.76 11.26 4.91
CA GLN A 18 6.60 12.02 5.38
C GLN A 18 5.32 11.17 5.45
N TRP A 19 5.25 10.10 4.66
CA TRP A 19 4.05 9.28 4.51
C TRP A 19 4.33 7.79 4.71
N LEU A 20 3.39 7.10 5.35
CA LEU A 20 3.33 5.65 5.42
C LEU A 20 2.10 5.16 4.65
N TYR A 21 2.32 4.27 3.68
CA TYR A 21 1.28 3.61 2.91
C TYR A 21 1.03 2.21 3.47
N VAL A 22 -0.22 1.87 3.73
CA VAL A 22 -0.62 0.55 4.24
C VAL A 22 -1.76 0.02 3.38
N ILE A 23 -1.61 -1.19 2.85
CA ILE A 23 -2.70 -1.82 2.09
C ILE A 23 -3.60 -2.64 3.00
N ARG A 24 -4.91 -2.35 2.98
CA ARG A 24 -5.90 -3.02 3.81
C ARG A 24 -7.28 -3.00 3.15
N GLY A 25 -7.88 -4.19 3.00
CA GLY A 25 -9.30 -4.34 2.61
C GLY A 25 -9.69 -3.65 1.31
N GLY A 26 -8.84 -3.71 0.27
CA GLY A 26 -9.10 -3.07 -1.03
C GLY A 26 -8.79 -1.57 -1.09
N TYR A 27 -8.08 -1.03 -0.10
CA TYR A 27 -7.62 0.35 -0.08
C TYR A 27 -6.13 0.42 0.25
N VAL A 28 -5.47 1.46 -0.26
CA VAL A 28 -4.24 1.97 0.34
C VAL A 28 -4.61 3.10 1.28
N ILE A 29 -4.20 2.98 2.53
CA ILE A 29 -4.32 4.02 3.54
C ILE A 29 -3.01 4.83 3.52
N ARG A 30 -3.11 6.14 3.34
CA ARG A 30 -1.97 7.07 3.49
C ARG A 30 -2.03 7.70 4.87
N LEU A 31 -0.97 7.50 5.65
CA LEU A 31 -0.79 8.04 6.99
C LEU A 31 0.31 9.09 6.96
N ARG A 32 0.15 10.18 7.70
CA ARG A 32 1.25 11.09 7.99
C ARG A 32 2.17 10.46 9.04
N THR A 33 3.46 10.35 8.76
CA THR A 33 4.40 9.66 9.66
C THR A 33 4.59 10.39 10.99
N SER A 34 4.47 11.72 11.01
CA SER A 34 4.75 12.53 12.21
C SER A 34 3.77 12.30 13.35
N ASP A 35 2.51 12.01 13.05
CA ASP A 35 1.41 11.92 14.03
C ASP A 35 0.52 10.68 13.84
N GLY A 36 0.75 9.88 12.80
CA GLY A 36 -0.05 8.69 12.48
C GLY A 36 -1.44 9.02 11.94
N ALA A 37 -1.74 10.27 11.62
CA ALA A 37 -3.06 10.66 11.11
C ALA A 37 -3.30 10.06 9.72
N ILE A 38 -4.45 9.41 9.55
CA ILE A 38 -4.92 8.98 8.22
C ILE A 38 -5.32 10.24 7.45
N VAL A 39 -4.59 10.55 6.39
CA VAL A 39 -4.88 11.70 5.52
C VAL A 39 -5.63 11.29 4.26
N ASP A 40 -5.57 10.01 3.88
CA ASP A 40 -6.19 9.53 2.66
C ASP A 40 -6.51 8.03 2.68
N ARG A 41 -7.47 7.64 1.83
CA ARG A 41 -7.84 6.25 1.53
C ARG A 41 -8.05 6.12 0.03
N ILE A 42 -7.06 5.54 -0.64
CA ILE A 42 -7.04 5.38 -2.09
C ILE A 42 -7.65 4.01 -2.43
N PRO A 43 -8.77 3.94 -3.17
CA PRO A 43 -9.36 2.68 -3.59
C PRO A 43 -8.41 1.90 -4.51
N THR A 44 -8.36 0.57 -4.36
CA THR A 44 -7.67 -0.31 -5.29
C THR A 44 -8.65 -1.30 -5.92
N PRO A 45 -8.58 -1.53 -7.25
CA PRO A 45 -9.38 -2.56 -7.93
C PRO A 45 -8.97 -3.98 -7.53
N LEU A 46 -7.93 -4.13 -6.69
CA LEU A 46 -7.40 -5.41 -6.24
C LEU A 46 -8.33 -6.14 -5.25
N GLY A 47 -9.29 -5.45 -4.63
CA GLY A 47 -10.22 -6.08 -3.69
C GLY A 47 -9.50 -6.77 -2.52
N TRP A 48 -9.96 -7.96 -2.14
CA TRP A 48 -9.43 -8.74 -0.99
C TRP A 48 -8.22 -9.63 -1.34
N ARG A 49 -7.37 -9.20 -2.28
CA ARG A 49 -6.19 -9.99 -2.65
C ARG A 49 -5.23 -10.14 -1.47
N LEU A 50 -4.64 -11.34 -1.38
CA LEU A 50 -4.07 -11.85 -0.15
C LEU A 50 -2.62 -11.43 0.08
N LEU A 51 -1.86 -11.11 -0.98
CA LEU A 51 -0.41 -10.85 -0.89
C LEU A 51 0.04 -9.64 -1.74
N PRO A 52 -0.62 -8.47 -1.64
CA PRO A 52 -0.16 -7.29 -2.34
C PRO A 52 1.13 -6.74 -1.72
N VAL A 53 2.09 -6.38 -2.56
CA VAL A 53 3.33 -5.69 -2.18
C VAL A 53 3.30 -4.25 -2.70
N LEU A 54 3.73 -3.32 -1.85
CA LEU A 54 3.83 -1.90 -2.18
C LEU A 54 5.27 -1.52 -2.53
N HIS A 55 5.45 -0.75 -3.60
CA HIS A 55 6.68 -0.07 -3.98
C HIS A 55 6.39 1.40 -4.30
N THR A 56 7.38 2.26 -4.13
CA THR A 56 7.30 3.68 -4.50
C THR A 56 8.35 3.96 -5.58
N SER A 57 8.07 4.89 -6.49
CA SER A 57 9.12 5.49 -7.30
C SER A 57 10.08 6.31 -6.43
N ASP A 58 11.31 6.49 -6.90
CA ASP A 58 12.36 7.25 -6.20
C ASP A 58 11.94 8.72 -5.97
N ASP A 59 11.14 9.28 -6.87
CA ASP A 59 10.60 10.65 -6.76
C ASP A 59 9.35 10.74 -5.87
N GLY A 60 8.88 9.62 -5.32
CA GLY A 60 7.72 9.56 -4.43
C GLY A 60 6.37 9.81 -5.10
N ARG A 61 6.31 9.92 -6.43
CA ARG A 61 5.08 10.24 -7.17
C ARG A 61 4.23 9.05 -7.57
N LEU A 62 4.82 7.86 -7.63
CA LEU A 62 4.11 6.65 -8.01
C LEU A 62 4.08 5.67 -6.84
N LEU A 63 2.89 5.16 -6.55
CA LEU A 63 2.72 3.95 -5.76
C LEU A 63 2.43 2.79 -6.71
N ILE A 64 3.28 1.78 -6.66
CA ILE A 64 3.18 0.57 -7.46
C ILE A 64 2.74 -0.56 -6.53
N ILE A 65 1.67 -1.23 -6.91
CA ILE A 65 1.12 -2.37 -6.18
C ILE A 65 1.28 -3.59 -7.06
N THR A 66 1.99 -4.60 -6.56
CA THR A 66 2.10 -5.90 -7.22
C THR A 66 1.37 -6.93 -6.39
N ASP A 67 0.57 -7.77 -7.04
CA ASP A 67 -0.02 -8.93 -6.38
C ASP A 67 0.14 -10.14 -7.30
N SER A 68 0.49 -11.27 -6.72
CA SER A 68 0.58 -12.56 -7.41
C SER A 68 -0.17 -13.62 -6.61
N PHE A 69 -1.23 -14.15 -7.20
CA PHE A 69 -2.06 -15.18 -6.58
C PHE A 69 -2.63 -16.13 -7.64
N ASN A 70 -2.61 -17.44 -7.38
CA ASN A 70 -3.18 -18.49 -8.24
C ASN A 70 -2.90 -18.29 -9.74
N SER A 71 -1.61 -18.16 -10.09
CA SER A 71 -1.14 -17.97 -11.48
C SER A 71 -1.58 -16.67 -12.17
N SER A 72 -2.16 -15.72 -11.43
CA SER A 72 -2.46 -14.36 -11.89
C SER A 72 -1.56 -13.36 -11.18
N SER A 73 -0.76 -12.64 -11.96
CA SER A 73 -0.03 -11.46 -11.50
C SER A 73 -0.72 -10.20 -11.98
N THR A 74 -0.91 -9.24 -11.09
CA THR A 74 -1.40 -7.90 -11.43
C THR A 74 -0.43 -6.85 -10.96
N VAL A 75 -0.24 -5.83 -11.78
CA VAL A 75 0.49 -4.61 -11.43
C VAL A 75 -0.50 -3.45 -11.54
N GLN A 76 -0.60 -2.67 -10.48
CA GLN A 76 -1.33 -1.41 -10.46
C GLN A 76 -0.34 -0.28 -10.20
N VAL A 77 -0.51 0.82 -10.92
CA VAL A 77 0.23 2.06 -10.68
C VAL A 77 -0.78 3.14 -10.29
N ILE A 78 -0.47 3.88 -9.24
CA ILE A 78 -1.27 4.97 -8.71
C ILE A 78 -0.38 6.21 -8.68
N GLU A 79 -0.86 7.31 -9.26
CA GLU A 79 -0.22 8.62 -9.09
C GLU A 79 -0.59 9.19 -7.72
N LEU A 80 0.44 9.56 -6.97
CA LEU A 80 0.32 10.14 -5.65
C LEU A 80 0.21 11.68 -5.76
N PRO A 81 -0.61 12.32 -4.92
CA PRO A 81 -0.75 13.78 -4.88
C PRO A 81 0.56 14.52 -4.55
#